data_AF-A0A352NB51-F1
#
_entry.id   AF-A0A352NB51-F1
#
_cell.length_a   1.000
_cell.length_b   1.000
_cell.length_c   1.000
_cell.angle_alpha   90.00
_cell.angle_beta   90.00
_cell.angle_gamma   90.00
#
_symmetry.space_group_name_H-M   'P 1'
#
loop_
_entity.id
_entity.type
_entity.pdbx_description
1 polymer ?
#
loop_
_entity_poly.entity_id
_entity_poly.type
_entity_poly.pdbx_seq_one_letter_code
_entity_poly.pdbx_strand_id
1 'polypeptide(L)' 'MENLRLALENMEIVTLDAAVKYSGLSREEALKFILDNPQLRIFDEKNQRWINENVDGHC' A
#
# COMPACT_ATOMS: atom_id res chain seq x y z
N MET A 1 9.10 3.63 9.01
CA MET A 1 8.43 2.60 8.19
C MET A 1 7.29 1.92 8.95
N GLU A 2 7.43 1.62 10.24
CA GLU A 2 6.39 0.95 11.04
C GLU A 2 5.02 1.68 11.01
N ASN A 3 5.01 3.01 11.07
CA ASN A 3 3.78 3.80 10.96
C ASN A 3 3.07 3.67 9.60
N LEU A 4 3.82 3.55 8.50
CA LEU A 4 3.24 3.34 7.17
C LEU A 4 2.61 1.95 7.09
N ARG A 5 3.29 0.93 7.63
CA ARG A 5 2.77 -0.43 7.69
C ARG A 5 1.43 -0.46 8.43
N LEU A 6 1.38 0.10 9.63
CA LEU A 6 0.16 0.13 10.45
C LEU A 6 -0.97 0.90 9.76
N ALA A 7 -0.66 2.05 9.14
CA ALA A 7 -1.67 2.83 8.41
C ALA A 7 -2.24 2.08 7.20
N LEU A 8 -1.43 1.25 6.53
CA LEU A 8 -1.88 0.38 5.43
C LEU A 8 -2.68 -0.83 5.96
N GLU A 9 -2.24 -1.45 7.06
CA GLU A 9 -2.92 -2.59 7.71
C GLU A 9 -4.30 -2.18 8.26
N ASN A 10 -4.40 -0.99 8.87
CA ASN A 10 -5.65 -0.43 9.38
C ASN A 10 -6.53 0.18 8.27
N MET A 11 -6.07 0.16 7.01
CA MET A 11 -6.72 0.83 5.88
C MET A 11 -6.97 2.33 6.07
N GLU A 12 -6.16 3.00 6.86
CA GLU A 12 -6.14 4.46 6.97
C GLU A 12 -5.55 5.09 5.69
N ILE A 13 -4.60 4.37 5.07
CA ILE A 13 -4.04 4.69 3.76
C ILE A 13 -4.42 3.57 2.81
N VAL A 14 -5.13 3.92 1.74
CA VAL A 14 -5.59 2.94 0.73
C VAL A 14 -5.07 3.22 -0.66
N THR A 15 -4.43 4.36 -0.91
CA THR A 15 -3.88 4.71 -2.23
C THR A 15 -2.38 4.96 -2.19
N LEU A 16 -1.70 4.64 -3.29
CA LEU A 16 -0.26 4.78 -3.41
C LEU A 16 0.20 6.25 -3.31
N ASP A 17 -0.60 7.20 -3.78
CA ASP A 17 -0.29 8.63 -3.62
C ASP A 17 -0.37 9.08 -2.14
N ALA A 18 -1.37 8.58 -1.40
CA ALA A 18 -1.47 8.84 0.04
C ALA A 18 -0.30 8.22 0.82
N ALA A 19 0.12 7.00 0.47
CA ALA A 19 1.30 6.37 1.07
C ALA A 19 2.58 7.18 0.83
N VAL A 20 2.78 7.70 -0.39
CA VAL A 20 3.90 8.59 -0.75
C VAL A 20 3.86 9.87 0.09
N LYS A 21 2.72 10.55 0.16
CA LYS A 21 2.55 11.78 0.93
C LYS A 21 2.77 11.57 2.43
N TYR A 22 2.29 10.47 2.97
CA TYR A 22 2.41 10.16 4.40
C TYR A 22 3.84 9.78 4.81
N SER A 23 4.50 8.96 3.99
CA SER A 23 5.84 8.44 4.31
C SER A 23 6.99 9.33 3.87
N GLY A 24 6.73 10.24 2.93
CA GLY A 24 7.77 11.03 2.26
C GLY A 24 8.63 10.21 1.28
N LEU A 25 8.29 8.94 1.05
CA LEU A 25 9.00 8.06 0.13
C LEU A 25 8.63 8.37 -1.33
N SER A 26 9.54 8.05 -2.25
CA SER A 26 9.19 8.00 -3.67
C SER A 26 8.18 6.90 -3.96
N ARG A 27 7.40 7.07 -5.03
CA ARG A 27 6.38 6.08 -5.45
C ARG A 27 6.96 4.67 -5.60
N GLU A 28 8.16 4.55 -6.17
CA GLU A 28 8.84 3.27 -6.37
C GLU A 28 9.24 2.60 -5.05
N GLU A 29 9.72 3.38 -4.07
CA GLU A 29 10.08 2.90 -2.74
C GLU A 29 8.85 2.44 -1.96
N ALA A 30 7.76 3.24 -1.98
CA ALA A 30 6.49 2.86 -1.36
C ALA A 30 5.90 1.61 -2.02
N LEU A 31 5.95 1.52 -3.34
CA LEU A 31 5.50 0.35 -4.10
C LEU A 31 6.32 -0.89 -3.75
N LYS A 32 7.64 -0.77 -3.74
CA LYS A 32 8.55 -1.86 -3.38
C LYS A 32 8.29 -2.35 -1.95
N PHE A 33 8.14 -1.43 -1.01
CA PHE A 33 7.76 -1.76 0.37
C PHE A 33 6.49 -2.61 0.43
N ILE A 34 5.46 -2.26 -0.34
CA ILE A 34 4.19 -3.01 -0.36
C ILE A 34 4.35 -4.36 -1.05
N LEU A 35 5.13 -4.45 -2.13
CA LEU A 35 5.42 -5.71 -2.80
C LEU A 35 6.25 -6.66 -1.92
N ASP A 36 7.17 -6.14 -1.11
CA ASP A 36 7.95 -6.90 -0.14
C ASP A 36 7.13 -7.34 1.09
N ASN A 37 5.92 -6.79 1.27
CA ASN A 37 5.00 -7.14 2.37
C ASN A 37 3.66 -7.64 1.79
N PRO A 38 3.54 -8.93 1.45
CA PRO A 38 2.35 -9.50 0.80
C PRO A 38 1.03 -9.30 1.57
N GLN A 39 1.11 -9.06 2.88
CA GLN A 39 -0.03 -8.79 3.74
C GLN A 39 -0.64 -7.39 3.61
N LEU A 40 0.10 -6.46 3.00
CA LEU A 40 -0.36 -5.10 2.75
C LEU A 40 -1.00 -5.03 1.38
N ARG A 41 -2.10 -4.27 1.27
CA ARG A 41 -2.72 -3.94 -0.01
C ARG A 41 -2.77 -2.45 -0.22
N ILE A 42 -2.70 -2.02 -1.48
CA ILE A 42 -2.87 -0.62 -1.83
C ILE A 42 -3.47 -0.47 -3.21
N PHE A 43 -4.21 0.60 -3.43
CA PHE A 43 -4.71 0.98 -4.73
C PHE A 43 -3.68 1.84 -5.48
N ASP A 44 -3.25 1.36 -6.64
CA ASP A 44 -2.43 2.12 -7.57
C ASP A 44 -3.33 2.95 -8.49
N GLU A 45 -3.55 4.20 -8.12
CA GLU A 45 -4.39 5.15 -8.85
C GLU A 45 -3.93 5.38 -10.31
N LYS A 46 -2.65 5.21 -10.60
CA LYS A 46 -2.12 5.45 -11.95
C LYS A 46 -2.47 4.29 -12.89
N ASN A 47 -2.41 3.07 -12.36
CA ASN A 47 -2.71 1.85 -13.11
C ASN A 47 -4.14 1.35 -12.89
N GLN A 48 -4.94 2.04 -12.06
CA GLN A 48 -6.32 1.71 -11.72
C GLN A 48 -6.49 0.26 -11.26
N ARG A 49 -5.57 -0.22 -10.41
CA ARG A 49 -5.57 -1.60 -9.92
C ARG A 49 -5.16 -1.68 -8.45
N TRP A 50 -5.66 -2.69 -7.76
CA TRP A 50 -5.18 -3.07 -6.44
C TRP A 50 -3.90 -3.89 -6.56
N ILE A 51 -2.94 -3.56 -5.70
CA ILE A 51 -1.70 -4.30 -5.50
C ILE A 51 -1.91 -5.14 -4.26
N ASN A 52 -1.54 -6.42 -4.36
CA ASN A 52 -1.80 -7.43 -3.35
C ASN A 52 -3.30 -7.50 -2.97
N GLU A 53 -4.22 -7.37 -3.92
CA GLU A 53 -5.67 -7.50 -3.66
C GLU A 53 -6.04 -8.87 -3.04
N ASN A 54 -5.27 -9.90 -3.41
CA ASN A 54 -5.50 -11.31 -3.07
C ASN A 54 -5.03 -11.71 -1.66
N VAL A 55 -4.77 -10.78 -0.73
CA VAL A 55 -4.55 -11.16 0.67
C VAL A 55 -5.87 -11.61 1.29
N ASP A 56 -6.21 -12.89 1.08
CA ASP A 56 -7.24 -13.67 1.77
C ASP A 56 -8.50 -12.94 2.23
N GLY A 57 -9.13 -12.21 1.32
CA GLY A 57 -10.55 -11.89 1.41
C GLY A 57 -11.35 -13.06 0.84
N HIS A 58 -11.39 -14.20 1.53
CA HIS A 58 -12.41 -15.21 1.26
C HIS A 58 -13.78 -14.52 1.32
N CYS A 59 -14.50 -14.55 0.19
CA CYS A 59 -15.91 -14.13 0.08
C CYS A 59 -16.79 -14.70 1.19
#